data_AF-A0A9D8JVU1-F1
#
_entry.id   AF-A0A9D8JVU1-F1
#
_cell.length_a   1.000
_cell.length_b   1.000
_cell.length_c   1.000
_cell.angle_alpha   90.00
_cell.angle_beta   90.00
_cell.angle_gamma   90.00
#
_symmetry.space_group_name_H-M   'P 1'
#
loop_
_entity.id
_entity.type
_entity.pdbx_description
1 polymer ?
#
loop_
_entity_poly.entity_id
_entity_poly.type
_entity_poly.pdbx_seq_one_letter_code
_entity_poly.pdbx_strand_id
1 'polypeptide(L)'
;MRYRNLNRVECIQSRYNLVSRDVEPEVASLCLAEKVGMIVFNPLAGGFLTGKYTRGEPPPPGTRLGIRPLYSKLFMTEENFATVDRLRDLSARTGKSTHPASHRLASGSACG
;
A
#
# COMPACT_ATOMS: atom_id res chain seq x y z
N MET A 1 26.53 14.55 -2.07
CA MET A 1 27.37 14.57 -3.31
C MET A 1 27.10 15.85 -4.11
N ARG A 2 28.13 16.58 -4.58
CA ARG A 2 27.93 17.77 -5.46
C ARG A 2 28.29 17.43 -6.91
N TYR A 3 27.29 17.12 -7.72
CA TYR A 3 27.46 17.02 -9.18
C TYR A 3 27.60 18.43 -9.76
N ARG A 4 28.75 18.72 -10.39
CA ARG A 4 29.06 20.05 -10.94
C ARG A 4 28.16 20.33 -12.16
N ASN A 5 27.46 21.47 -12.17
CA ASN A 5 26.62 22.01 -13.26
C ASN A 5 25.35 21.23 -13.66
N LEU A 6 24.76 20.42 -12.77
CA LEU A 6 23.45 19.80 -13.00
C LEU A 6 22.42 20.29 -11.98
N ASN A 7 21.14 20.26 -12.37
CA ASN A 7 20.03 20.49 -11.44
C ASN A 7 20.02 19.40 -10.37
N ARG A 8 19.67 19.80 -9.14
CA ARG A 8 19.51 18.88 -8.03
C ARG A 8 18.28 17.99 -8.23
N VAL A 9 18.37 16.73 -7.79
CA VAL A 9 17.22 15.84 -7.71
C VAL A 9 16.31 16.31 -6.56
N GLU A 10 15.08 16.72 -6.89
CA GLU A 10 14.12 17.21 -5.91
C GLU A 10 13.21 16.11 -5.36
N CYS A 11 12.83 15.14 -6.19
CA CYS A 11 12.05 14.00 -5.74
C CYS A 11 12.31 12.73 -6.56
N ILE A 12 11.94 11.59 -5.99
CA ILE A 12 11.92 10.29 -6.64
C ILE A 12 10.54 9.65 -6.49
N GLN A 13 10.19 8.74 -7.41
CA GLN A 13 8.97 7.94 -7.30
C GLN A 13 9.33 6.48 -6.95
N SER A 14 8.92 6.03 -5.76
CA SER A 14 9.29 4.72 -5.21
C SER A 14 8.07 3.89 -4.84
N ARG A 15 8.20 2.56 -4.94
CA ARG A 15 7.17 1.65 -4.45
C ARG A 15 7.23 1.67 -2.94
N TYR A 16 6.12 2.00 -2.30
CA TYR A 16 6.05 1.92 -0.85
C TYR A 16 4.62 1.67 -0.41
N ASN A 17 4.42 0.66 0.44
CA ASN A 17 3.13 0.37 1.07
C ASN A 17 3.37 -0.57 2.26
N LEU A 18 2.32 -0.90 2.99
CA LEU A 18 2.43 -1.68 4.23
C LEU A 18 3.05 -3.08 4.05
N VAL A 19 3.04 -3.63 2.83
CA VAL A 19 3.57 -4.96 2.49
C VAL A 19 4.78 -4.87 1.53
N SER A 20 5.30 -3.68 1.28
CA SER A 20 6.49 -3.45 0.44
C SER A 20 7.25 -2.25 0.98
N ARG A 21 8.25 -2.54 1.82
CA ARG A 21 9.03 -1.59 2.60
C ARG A 21 10.54 -1.69 2.33
N ASP A 22 10.91 -2.31 1.21
CA ASP A 22 12.29 -2.54 0.75
C ASP A 22 13.10 -1.24 0.60
N VAL A 23 12.42 -0.13 0.32
CA VAL A 23 13.05 1.18 0.15
C VAL A 23 13.46 1.84 1.48
N GLU A 24 13.05 1.34 2.64
CA GLU A 24 13.30 2.01 3.93
C GLU A 24 14.78 2.10 4.31
N PRO A 25 15.58 1.01 4.25
CA PRO A 25 16.93 1.04 4.80
C PRO A 25 17.85 2.01 4.06
N GLU A 26 17.71 2.08 2.72
CA GLU A 26 18.63 2.81 1.86
C GLU A 26 17.98 4.05 1.24
N VAL A 27 16.95 3.85 0.41
CA VAL A 27 16.38 4.91 -0.43
C VAL A 27 15.68 5.97 0.41
N ALA A 28 14.86 5.58 1.38
CA ALA A 28 14.17 6.50 2.27
C ALA A 28 15.16 7.23 3.19
N SER A 29 16.15 6.51 3.75
CA SER A 29 17.24 7.10 4.52
C SER A 29 18.01 8.15 3.73
N LEU A 30 18.35 7.85 2.48
CA LEU A 30 19.04 8.78 1.58
C LEU A 30 18.16 10.00 1.27
N CYS A 31 16.88 9.79 0.98
CA CYS A 31 15.93 10.87 0.72
C CYS A 31 15.83 11.83 1.91
N LEU A 32 15.78 11.30 3.14
CA LEU A 32 15.80 12.10 4.36
C LEU A 32 17.11 12.87 4.53
N ALA A 33 18.26 12.21 4.36
CA ALA A 33 19.58 12.82 4.52
C ALA A 33 19.84 13.94 3.49
N GLU A 34 19.45 13.71 2.24
CA GLU A 34 19.70 14.64 1.13
C GLU A 34 18.54 15.62 0.90
N LYS A 35 17.47 15.58 1.71
CA LYS A 35 16.25 16.39 1.58
C LYS A 35 15.53 16.23 0.23
N VAL A 36 15.51 15.01 -0.30
CA VAL A 36 14.82 14.64 -1.54
C VAL A 36 13.43 14.11 -1.18
N GLY A 37 12.38 14.62 -1.86
CA GLY A 37 11.02 14.13 -1.66
C GLY A 37 10.85 12.70 -2.20
N MET A 38 10.00 11.90 -1.55
CA MET A 38 9.63 10.57 -2.04
C MET A 38 8.14 10.52 -2.34
N ILE A 39 7.79 10.35 -3.62
CA ILE A 39 6.42 10.17 -4.08
C ILE A 39 6.14 8.67 -4.15
N VAL A 40 5.14 8.23 -3.40
CA VAL A 40 4.79 6.81 -3.34
C VAL A 40 3.96 6.41 -4.55
N PHE A 41 4.44 5.42 -5.30
CA PHE A 41 3.57 4.66 -6.20
C PHE A 41 3.11 3.37 -5.53
N ASN A 42 1.93 2.89 -5.92
CA ASN A 42 1.34 1.65 -5.42
C ASN A 42 0.95 1.60 -3.92
N PRO A 43 0.31 2.65 -3.37
CA PRO A 43 0.02 2.71 -1.93
C PRO A 43 -0.93 1.60 -1.45
N LEU A 44 -1.74 1.03 -2.35
CA LEU A 44 -2.72 -0.02 -2.04
C LEU A 44 -2.30 -1.42 -2.50
N ALA A 45 -1.05 -1.62 -2.94
CA ALA A 45 -0.57 -2.93 -3.40
C ALA A 45 -1.49 -3.59 -4.46
N GLY A 46 -1.82 -2.84 -5.53
CA GLY A 46 -2.78 -3.30 -6.54
C GLY A 46 -4.25 -3.40 -6.07
N GLY A 47 -4.57 -2.85 -4.90
CA GLY A 47 -5.87 -3.00 -4.23
C GLY A 47 -5.86 -4.09 -3.16
N PHE A 48 -4.74 -4.79 -2.94
CA PHE A 48 -4.64 -5.83 -1.92
C PHE A 48 -4.97 -5.32 -0.52
N LEU A 49 -4.43 -4.15 -0.17
CA LEU A 49 -4.61 -3.53 1.14
C LEU A 49 -6.03 -3.00 1.39
N THR A 50 -6.94 -3.03 0.40
CA THR A 50 -8.35 -2.73 0.64
C THR A 50 -9.10 -3.92 1.26
N GLY A 51 -8.48 -5.10 1.33
CA GLY A 51 -9.08 -6.31 1.90
C GLY A 51 -10.14 -6.96 1.01
N LYS A 52 -10.19 -6.65 -0.28
CA LYS A 52 -11.18 -7.21 -1.23
C LYS A 52 -10.83 -8.59 -1.81
N TYR A 53 -9.64 -9.11 -1.48
CA TYR A 53 -9.18 -10.41 -1.95
C TYR A 53 -9.29 -11.44 -0.84
N THR A 54 -9.67 -12.67 -1.20
CA THR A 54 -9.84 -13.79 -0.28
C THR A 54 -8.60 -14.68 -0.31
N ARG A 55 -8.22 -15.19 0.87
CA ARG A 55 -7.12 -16.15 1.02
C ARG A 55 -7.49 -17.48 0.37
N GLY A 56 -6.55 -18.10 -0.33
CA GLY A 56 -6.77 -19.39 -1.01
C GLY A 56 -7.60 -19.33 -2.29
N GLU A 57 -8.18 -18.17 -2.62
CA GLU A 57 -8.95 -17.98 -3.85
C GLU A 57 -8.14 -17.22 -4.90
N PRO A 58 -8.37 -17.48 -6.20
CA PRO A 58 -7.81 -16.65 -7.25
C PRO A 58 -8.37 -15.22 -7.16
N PRO A 59 -7.58 -14.18 -7.49
CA PRO A 59 -8.06 -12.82 -7.51
C PRO A 59 -9.23 -12.65 -8.52
N PRO A 60 -10.28 -11.88 -8.18
CA PRO A 60 -11.43 -11.74 -9.07
C PRO A 60 -11.05 -11.20 -10.46
N PRO A 61 -11.74 -11.65 -11.53
CA PRO A 61 -11.45 -11.22 -12.90
C PRO A 61 -11.64 -9.71 -13.05
N GLY A 62 -10.89 -9.10 -13.98
CA GLY A 62 -10.91 -7.64 -14.21
C GLY A 62 -10.23 -6.80 -13.11
N THR A 63 -9.88 -7.39 -11.96
CA THR A 63 -9.05 -6.70 -10.96
C THR A 63 -7.59 -6.66 -11.38
N ARG A 64 -6.81 -5.71 -10.83
CA ARG A 64 -5.38 -5.56 -11.17
C ARG A 64 -4.55 -6.80 -10.86
N LEU A 65 -4.88 -7.55 -9.81
CA LEU A 65 -4.25 -8.84 -9.50
C LEU A 65 -4.81 -9.98 -10.37
N GLY A 66 -6.07 -9.89 -10.81
CA GLY A 66 -6.70 -10.85 -11.71
C GLY A 66 -6.10 -10.86 -13.13
N ILE A 67 -5.68 -9.70 -13.64
CA ILE A 67 -5.13 -9.57 -14.99
C ILE A 67 -3.58 -9.66 -15.05
N ARG A 68 -2.90 -9.76 -13.90
CA ARG A 68 -1.42 -9.83 -13.82
C ARG A 68 -0.96 -10.92 -12.85
N PRO A 69 -0.80 -12.18 -13.30
CA PRO A 69 -0.49 -13.32 -12.42
C PRO A 69 0.79 -13.16 -11.60
N LEU A 70 1.88 -12.67 -12.20
CA LEU A 70 3.14 -12.42 -11.46
C LEU A 70 2.96 -11.37 -10.37
N TYR A 71 2.11 -10.39 -10.65
CA TYR A 71 1.83 -9.29 -9.74
C TYR A 71 0.94 -9.74 -8.57
N SER A 72 0.02 -10.69 -8.80
CA SER A 72 -0.73 -11.37 -7.74
C SER A 72 0.21 -12.11 -6.77
N LYS A 73 1.16 -12.89 -7.30
CA LYS A 73 2.12 -13.66 -6.49
C LYS A 73 2.97 -12.80 -5.55
N LEU A 74 3.22 -11.53 -5.90
CA LEU A 74 3.97 -10.61 -5.04
C LEU A 74 3.20 -10.19 -3.77
N PHE A 75 1.87 -10.16 -3.83
CA PHE A 75 1.04 -9.62 -2.72
C PHE A 75 0.19 -10.66 -2.03
N MET A 76 -0.34 -11.67 -2.74
CA MET A 76 -1.24 -12.68 -2.17
C MET A 76 -0.46 -13.79 -1.46
N THR A 77 0.33 -13.42 -0.46
CA THR A 77 1.07 -14.32 0.43
C THR A 77 0.41 -14.37 1.81
N GLU A 78 0.61 -15.46 2.55
CA GLU A 78 0.06 -15.62 3.90
C GLU A 78 0.50 -14.51 4.86
N GLU A 79 1.77 -14.11 4.79
CA GLU A 79 2.32 -13.00 5.56
C GLU A 79 1.57 -11.67 5.28
N ASN A 80 1.31 -11.38 4.01
CA ASN A 80 0.63 -10.17 3.62
C ASN A 80 -0.86 -10.21 3.98
N PHE A 81 -1.50 -11.39 3.93
CA PHE A 81 -2.86 -11.55 4.43
C PHE A 81 -2.95 -11.28 5.94
N ALA A 82 -1.97 -11.71 6.73
CA ALA A 82 -1.91 -11.37 8.16
C ALA A 82 -1.83 -9.85 8.40
N THR A 83 -1.18 -9.11 7.50
CA THR A 83 -1.16 -7.64 7.54
C THR A 83 -2.55 -7.05 7.25
N VAL A 84 -3.28 -7.60 6.27
CA VAL A 84 -4.66 -7.20 5.97
C VAL A 84 -5.60 -7.48 7.14
N ASP A 85 -5.44 -8.61 7.83
CA ASP A 85 -6.26 -8.96 8.99
C ASP A 85 -6.05 -7.96 10.14
N ARG A 86 -4.80 -7.60 10.43
CA ARG A 86 -4.49 -6.53 11.40
C ARG A 86 -5.09 -5.17 11.02
N LEU A 87 -5.10 -4.84 9.72
CA LEU A 87 -5.74 -3.62 9.24
C LEU A 87 -7.25 -3.63 9.42
N ARG A 88 -7.90 -4.78 9.23
CA ARG A 88 -9.33 -4.96 9.49
C ARG A 88 -9.65 -4.80 10.98
N ASP A 89 -8.84 -5.39 11.86
CA ASP A 89 -9.00 -5.23 13.31
C ASP A 89 -8.86 -3.76 13.74
N LEU A 90 -7.86 -3.06 13.19
CA LEU A 90 -7.65 -1.64 13.43
C LEU A 90 -8.84 -0.81 12.90
N SER A 91 -9.34 -1.13 11.72
CA SER A 91 -10.51 -0.49 11.13
C SER A 91 -11.76 -0.67 12.00
N ALA A 92 -12.00 -1.89 12.50
CA ALA A 92 -13.14 -2.20 13.38
C ALA A 92 -13.08 -1.41 14.69
N ARG A 93 -11.89 -1.27 15.28
CA ARG A 93 -11.68 -0.52 16.53
C ARG A 93 -11.77 0.99 16.38
N THR A 94 -11.41 1.53 15.22
CA THR A 94 -11.27 2.98 15.01
C THR A 94 -12.39 3.59 14.18
N GLY A 95 -13.23 2.77 13.53
CA GLY A 95 -14.22 3.22 12.56
C GLY A 95 -13.61 3.80 11.26
N LYS A 96 -12.29 3.76 11.10
CA LYS A 96 -11.59 4.25 9.91
C LYS A 96 -11.39 3.11 8.94
N SER A 97 -11.98 3.24 7.76
CA SER A 97 -11.91 2.19 6.75
C SER A 97 -10.48 1.95 6.23
N THR A 98 -10.20 0.69 5.88
CA THR A 98 -8.99 0.25 5.17
C THR A 98 -8.89 0.80 3.74
N HIS A 99 -10.00 1.32 3.19
CA HIS A 99 -10.02 1.90 1.86
C HIS A 99 -10.05 3.44 1.93
N PRO A 100 -9.06 4.15 1.36
CA PRO A 100 -8.96 5.62 1.47
C PRO A 100 -10.11 6.39 0.79
N ALA A 101 -10.99 5.73 0.03
CA ALA A 101 -12.16 6.34 -0.62
C ALA A 101 -13.47 6.06 0.14
N SER A 102 -13.44 5.38 1.28
CA SER A 102 -14.63 4.92 2.00
C SER A 102 -14.88 5.63 3.33
N HIS A 103 -14.51 6.91 3.41
CA HIS A 103 -14.84 7.80 4.53
C HIS A 103 -16.35 8.03 4.77
N ARG A 104 -17.26 7.23 4.17
CA ARG A 104 -18.71 7.37 4.32
C ARG A 104 -19.45 6.03 4.26
N LEU A 105 -19.12 5.05 5.11
CA LEU A 105 -20.04 3.92 5.39
C LEU A 105 -19.90 3.36 6.82
N ALA A 106 -19.40 4.15 7.77
CA ALA A 106 -19.39 3.78 9.20
C ALA A 106 -20.43 4.57 10.03
N SER A 107 -21.56 4.91 9.43
CA SER A 107 -22.75 5.42 10.15
C SER A 107 -24.01 4.66 9.73
N GLY A 108 -23.95 3.34 9.77
CA GLY A 108 -25.12 2.46 9.79
C GLY A 108 -25.42 2.08 11.23
N SER A 109 -26.09 2.97 11.96
CA SER A 109 -26.70 2.69 13.26
C SER A 109 -27.75 1.60 13.10
N ALA A 110 -27.41 0.37 13.46
CA ALA A 110 -28.38 -0.65 13.82
C ALA A 110 -28.76 -0.43 15.29
N CYS A 111 -29.89 0.25 15.52
CA CYS A 111 -30.68 0.21 16.75
C CYS A 111 -32.05 0.84 16.48
N GLY A 112 -33.12 0.04 16.64
CA GLY A 112 -34.49 0.50 16.89
C GLY A 112 -35.24 1.09 15.70
#